data_AF-A0A7V4DY03-F1
#
_entry.id   AF-A0A7V4DY03-F1
#
_cell.length_a   1.000
_cell.length_b   1.000
_cell.length_c   1.000
_cell.angle_alpha   90.00
_cell.angle_beta   90.00
_cell.angle_gamma   90.00
#
_symmetry.space_group_name_H-M   'P 1'
#
loop_
_entity.id
_entity.type
_entity.pdbx_description
1 polymer ?
#
loop_
_entity_poly.entity_id
_entity_poly.type
_entity_poly.pdbx_seq_one_letter_code
_entity_poly.pdbx_strand_id
1 'polypeptide(L)' 'GSLIEAIEITEKSELVRKALGDHVFTNFIENKKIEWDNYRKQVTTYELETYLPVL' A
#
# COMPACT_ATOMS: atom_id res chain seq x y z
N GLY A 1 -9.33 -6.38 -3.92
CA GLY A 1 -9.38 -5.26 -2.96
C GLY A 1 -8.15 -5.30 -2.10
N SER A 2 -7.03 -4.82 -2.62
CA SER A 2 -5.76 -4.72 -1.89
C SER A 2 -5.39 -3.25 -1.65
N LEU A 3 -4.47 -2.99 -0.72
CA LEU A 3 -4.02 -1.62 -0.43
C LEU A 3 -3.40 -0.97 -1.67
N ILE A 4 -2.64 -1.71 -2.47
CA ILE A 4 -2.04 -1.19 -3.70
C ILE A 4 -3.08 -0.78 -4.74
N GLU A 5 -4.14 -1.57 -4.93
CA GLU A 5 -5.26 -1.20 -5.82
C GLU A 5 -5.93 0.10 -5.37
N ALA A 6 -6.13 0.27 -4.06
CA ALA A 6 -6.73 1.49 -3.51
C ALA A 6 -5.83 2.71 -3.72
N ILE A 7 -4.51 2.56 -3.58
CA ILE A 7 -3.53 3.62 -3.87
C ILE A 7 -3.60 4.01 -5.35
N GLU A 8 -3.56 3.04 -6.27
CA GLU A 8 -3.60 3.28 -7.72
C GLU A 8 -4.89 3.98 -8.18
N ILE A 9 -6.03 3.63 -7.57
CA ILE A 9 -7.30 4.33 -7.81
C ILE A 9 -7.23 5.76 -7.27
N THR A 10 -6.69 5.94 -6.07
CA THR A 10 -6.59 7.24 -5.42
C THR A 10 -5.67 8.20 -6.19
N GLU A 11 -4.57 7.71 -6.76
CA GLU A 11 -3.64 8.49 -7.60
C GLU A 11 -4.32 9.19 -8.78
N LYS A 12 -5.39 8.57 -9.32
CA LYS A 12 -6.16 9.07 -10.46
C LYS A 12 -7.37 9.92 -10.04
N SER A 13 -7.61 10.05 -8.73
CA SER A 13 -8.79 10.74 -8.21
C SER A 13 -8.58 12.25 -8.11
N GLU A 14 -9.20 13.00 -9.03
CA GLU A 14 -9.25 14.46 -8.94
C GLU A 14 -9.96 14.94 -7.68
N LEU A 15 -10.99 14.22 -7.23
CA LEU A 15 -11.75 14.57 -6.02
C LEU A 15 -10.84 14.56 -4.79
N VAL A 16 -10.05 13.49 -4.63
CA VAL A 16 -9.15 13.34 -3.48
C VAL A 16 -8.00 14.34 -3.57
N ARG A 17 -7.44 14.56 -4.78
CA ARG A 17 -6.41 15.59 -4.99
C ARG A 17 -6.90 16.98 -4.63
N LYS A 18 -8.12 17.36 -5.05
CA LYS A 18 -8.72 18.66 -4.71
C LYS A 18 -9.00 18.81 -3.22
N ALA A 19 -9.44 17.74 -2.55
CA ALA A 19 -9.74 17.76 -1.12
C ALA A 19 -8.49 17.92 -0.24
N LEU A 20 -7.36 17.31 -0.64
CA LEU A 20 -6.10 17.34 0.13
C LEU A 20 -5.18 18.49 -0.28
N GLY A 21 -5.26 18.96 -1.53
CA GLY A 21 -4.27 19.86 -2.13
C GLY A 21 -3.02 19.12 -2.60
N ASP A 22 -2.32 19.66 -3.60
CA ASP A 22 -1.28 18.95 -4.35
C ASP A 22 -0.11 18.45 -3.48
N HIS A 23 0.37 19.28 -2.54
CA HIS A 23 1.50 18.92 -1.68
C HIS A 23 1.14 17.76 -0.73
N VAL A 24 -0.03 17.84 -0.07
CA VAL A 24 -0.48 16.80 0.86
C VAL A 24 -0.84 15.52 0.11
N PHE A 25 -1.50 15.64 -1.05
CA PHE A 25 -1.84 14.49 -1.89
C PHE A 25 -0.60 13.70 -2.32
N THR A 26 0.44 14.41 -2.78
CA THR A 26 1.70 13.78 -3.22
C THR A 26 2.36 13.01 -2.08
N ASN A 27 2.53 13.65 -0.92
CA ASN A 27 3.14 13.01 0.26
C ASN A 27 2.28 11.87 0.79
N PHE A 28 0.95 11.99 0.73
CA PHE A 28 0.03 10.93 1.14
C PHE A 28 0.22 9.67 0.29
N ILE A 29 0.23 9.80 -1.04
CA ILE A 29 0.42 8.68 -1.97
C ILE A 29 1.79 8.04 -1.75
N GLU A 30 2.86 8.82 -1.65
CA GLU A 30 4.22 8.31 -1.44
C GLU A 30 4.32 7.51 -0.13
N ASN A 31 3.82 8.07 0.97
CA ASN A 31 3.81 7.38 2.26
C ASN A 31 3.03 6.07 2.20
N LYS A 32 1.89 6.03 1.51
CA LYS A 32 1.11 4.80 1.37
C LYS A 32 1.80 3.74 0.50
N LYS A 33 2.57 4.14 -0.51
CA LYS A 33 3.41 3.21 -1.28
C LYS A 33 4.54 2.61 -0.43
N ILE A 34 5.18 3.42 0.41
CA ILE A 34 6.20 2.95 1.35
C ILE A 34 5.60 1.95 2.35
N GLU A 35 4.44 2.25 2.91
CA GLU A 35 3.70 1.35 3.80
C GLU A 35 3.41 0.00 3.14
N TRP A 36 2.90 0.03 1.90
CA TRP A 36 2.64 -1.19 1.14
C TRP A 36 3.91 -1.99 0.87
N ASP A 37 4.99 -1.34 0.44
CA ASP A 37 6.27 -1.99 0.17
C ASP A 37 6.86 -2.67 1.41
N ASN A 38 6.77 -2.01 2.56
CA ASN A 38 7.19 -2.59 3.84
C ASN A 38 6.34 -3.81 4.21
N TYR A 39 5.01 -3.72 4.07
CA TYR A 39 4.10 -4.81 4.36
C TYR A 39 4.39 -6.05 3.51
N ARG A 40 4.51 -5.89 2.18
CA ARG A 40 4.72 -7.03 1.27
C ARG A 40 6.09 -7.70 1.38
N LYS A 41 7.07 -7.04 2.01
CA LYS A 41 8.42 -7.58 2.26
C LYS A 41 8.48 -8.41 3.54
N GLN A 42 7.50 -8.27 4.42
CA GLN A 42 7.45 -8.99 5.68
C GLN A 42 7.07 -10.45 5.43
N VAL A 43 7.89 -11.37 5.94
CA VAL A 43 7.49 -12.78 6.07
C VAL A 43 6.69 -12.92 7.35
N THR A 44 5.44 -13.34 7.20
CA THR A 44 4.50 -13.51 8.31
C THR A 44 4.65 -14.88 8.96
N THR A 45 4.25 -15.00 10.22
CA THR A 45 4.23 -16.29 10.93
C THR A 45 3.37 -17.32 10.19
N TYR A 46 2.25 -16.88 9.62
CA TYR A 46 1.40 -17.75 8.79
C TYR A 46 2.17 -18.36 7.61
N GLU A 47 2.97 -17.56 6.90
CA GLU A 47 3.78 -18.05 5.78
C GLU A 47 4.86 -19.03 6.26
N LEU A 48 5.51 -18.75 7.40
CA LEU A 48 6.47 -19.68 7.99
C LEU A 48 5.81 -21.01 8.34
N GLU A 49 4.68 -20.99 9.06
CA GLU A 49 3.97 -22.20 9.49
C GLU A 49 3.38 -22.99 8.32
N THR A 50 2.99 -22.33 7.24
CA THR A 50 2.38 -22.98 6.08
C THR A 50 3.40 -23.60 5.14
N TYR A 51 4.50 -22.90 4.85
CA TYR A 51 5.43 -23.29 3.80
C TYR A 51 6.72 -23.94 4.31
N LEU A 52 7.18 -23.61 5.53
CA LEU A 52 8.43 -24.17 6.07
C LEU A 52 8.33 -25.66 6.41
N PRO A 53 7.23 -26.21 6.98
CA PRO A 53 7.12 -27.64 7.27
C PRO A 53 6.96 -28.56 6.05
N VAL A 54 6.70 -27.97 4.88
CA VAL A 54 6.44 -28.69 3.61
C VAL A 54 7.72 -28.80 2.76
N LEU A 55 8.80 -28.13 3.16
CA LEU A 55 10.15 -28.19 2.57
C LEU A 55 11.01 -29.29 3.21
#